data_AF-A0A2I0JDX3-F1
#
_entry.id   AF-A0A2I0JDX3-F1
#
_cell.length_a   1.000
_cell.length_b   1.000
_cell.length_c   1.000
_cell.angle_alpha   90.00
_cell.angle_beta   90.00
_cell.angle_gamma   90.00
#
_symmetry.space_group_name_H-M   'P 1'
#
loop_
_entity.id
_entity.type
_entity.pdbx_description
1 polymer ?
#
loop_
_entity_poly.entity_id
_entity_poly.type
_entity_poly.pdbx_seq_one_letter_code
_entity_poly.pdbx_strand_id
1 'polypeptide(L)'
;MWKPQKFKYIYLLATLYVFTLTIPSATAVYWAFGDLLLNRSNALSLLPKSGFRDAAVILMLIHQFITFGFACTPLYFVWEKVIGMHDTKSICLRALARLPVVVPIWFLAIIFPFFGPINSAVGALLVSFTVYIIPALAHMLTYRTASARQVS
;
A
#
# COMPACT_ATOMS: atom_id res chain seq x y z
N MET A 1 -18.95 0.59 10.03
CA MET A 1 -18.71 1.41 11.25
C MET A 1 -20.05 1.76 11.87
N TRP A 2 -20.33 1.34 13.11
CA TRP A 2 -21.68 1.41 13.68
C TRP A 2 -22.09 2.80 14.24
N LYS A 3 -21.15 3.74 14.43
CA LYS A 3 -21.44 5.12 14.87
C LYS A 3 -20.64 6.15 14.04
N PRO A 4 -21.18 6.63 12.91
CA PRO A 4 -20.44 7.48 11.97
C PRO A 4 -19.99 8.83 12.57
N GLN A 5 -20.72 9.37 13.54
CA GLN A 5 -20.40 10.64 14.21
C GLN A 5 -19.04 10.64 14.92
N LYS A 6 -18.56 9.48 15.39
CA LYS A 6 -17.27 9.37 16.10
C LYS A 6 -16.07 9.25 15.15
N PHE A 7 -16.28 9.23 13.84
CA PHE A 7 -15.23 9.00 12.85
C PHE A 7 -14.04 9.93 13.02
N LYS A 8 -14.29 11.23 13.23
CA LYS A 8 -13.23 12.24 13.37
C LYS A 8 -12.25 11.91 14.51
N TYR A 9 -12.78 11.53 15.67
CA TYR A 9 -11.99 11.17 16.85
C TYR A 9 -11.25 9.85 16.65
N ILE A 10 -11.92 8.84 16.08
CA ILE A 10 -11.31 7.53 15.82
C ILE A 10 -10.18 7.67 14.79
N TYR A 11 -10.38 8.47 13.74
CA TYR A 11 -9.38 8.74 12.72
C TYR A 11 -8.16 9.46 13.31
N LEU A 12 -8.37 10.47 14.16
CA LEU A 12 -7.27 11.16 14.84
C LEU A 12 -6.48 10.20 15.74
N LEU A 13 -7.16 9.40 16.58
CA LEU A 13 -6.51 8.43 17.46
C LEU A 13 -5.76 7.35 16.66
N ALA A 14 -6.33 6.85 15.57
CA ALA A 14 -5.67 5.90 14.69
C ALA A 14 -4.41 6.51 14.05
N THR A 15 -4.46 7.78 13.64
CA THR A 15 -3.30 8.49 13.09
C THR A 15 -2.19 8.63 14.13
N LEU A 16 -2.52 9.03 15.36
CA LEU A 16 -1.56 9.12 16.46
C LEU A 16 -0.95 7.75 16.79
N TYR A 17 -1.76 6.69 16.78
CA TYR A 17 -1.28 5.33 16.98
C TYR A 17 -0.31 4.87 15.88
N VAL A 18 -0.55 5.20 14.62
CA VAL A 18 0.40 4.90 13.54
C VAL A 18 1.73 5.64 13.76
N PHE A 19 1.69 6.87 14.26
CA PHE A 19 2.91 7.61 14.58
C PHE A 19 3.71 6.98 15.72
N THR A 20 3.07 6.43 16.75
CA THR A 20 3.80 5.73 17.83
C THR A 20 4.47 4.45 17.36
N LEU A 21 3.95 3.79 16.31
CA LEU A 21 4.59 2.61 15.71
C LEU A 21 5.76 2.97 14.78
N THR A 22 5.62 4.08 14.03
CA THR A 22 6.55 4.43 12.94
C THR A 22 7.69 5.33 13.38
N ILE A 23 7.44 6.34 14.23
CA ILE A 23 8.47 7.32 14.62
C ILE A 23 9.60 6.67 15.42
N PRO A 24 9.36 5.86 16.47
CA PRO A 24 10.45 5.29 17.27
C PRO A 24 11.34 4.36 16.46
N SER A 25 10.73 3.50 15.63
CA SER A 25 11.46 2.54 14.80
C SER A 25 12.28 3.24 13.72
N ALA A 26 11.71 4.23 13.02
CA ALA A 26 12.43 5.03 12.03
C ALA A 26 13.57 5.82 12.66
N THR A 27 13.34 6.47 13.81
CA THR A 27 14.35 7.26 14.51
C THR A 27 15.52 6.40 14.96
N ALA A 28 15.26 5.21 15.53
CA ALA A 28 16.32 4.30 15.98
C ALA A 28 17.20 3.81 14.82
N VAL A 29 16.58 3.43 13.70
CA VAL A 29 17.30 2.95 12.52
C VAL A 29 18.06 4.08 11.82
N TYR A 30 17.48 5.28 11.74
CA TYR A 30 18.14 6.46 11.19
C TYR A 30 19.34 6.89 12.03
N TRP A 31 19.21 6.88 13.36
CA TRP A 31 20.30 7.21 14.27
C TRP A 31 21.48 6.26 14.14
N ALA A 32 21.22 4.96 13.93
CA ALA A 32 22.27 3.95 13.84
C ALA A 32 22.89 3.82 12.42
N PHE A 33 22.11 4.05 11.36
CA PHE A 33 22.52 3.71 9.98
C PHE A 33 22.14 4.76 8.92
N GLY A 34 21.90 6.02 9.30
CA GLY A 34 21.41 7.10 8.42
C GLY A 34 22.11 7.19 7.06
N ASP A 35 23.43 7.34 7.04
CA ASP A 35 24.20 7.48 5.79
C ASP A 35 24.15 6.22 4.91
N LEU A 36 24.04 5.04 5.54
CA LEU A 36 23.95 3.77 4.84
C LEU A 36 22.57 3.55 4.20
N LEU A 37 21.51 4.11 4.78
CA LEU A 37 20.15 4.02 4.25
C LEU A 37 19.97 4.78 2.94
N LEU A 38 20.80 5.80 2.69
CA LEU A 38 20.81 6.52 1.39
C LEU A 38 21.16 5.59 0.23
N ASN A 39 22.06 4.63 0.47
CA ASN A 39 22.54 3.68 -0.54
C ASN A 39 21.88 2.30 -0.42
N ARG A 40 21.21 2.00 0.71
CA ARG A 40 20.48 0.75 0.94
C ARG A 40 19.09 1.03 1.49
N SER A 41 18.09 1.00 0.61
CA SER A 41 16.69 1.27 0.96
C SER A 41 16.03 0.24 1.88
N ASN A 42 16.63 -0.94 2.09
CA ASN A 42 16.11 -1.97 3.00
C ASN A 42 16.86 -1.95 4.35
N ALA A 43 16.20 -1.47 5.39
CA ALA A 43 16.75 -1.39 6.74
C ALA A 43 17.19 -2.74 7.34
N LEU A 44 16.45 -3.84 7.08
CA LEU A 44 16.81 -5.17 7.62
C LEU A 44 18.12 -5.71 7.02
N SER A 45 18.53 -5.18 5.88
CA SER A 45 19.82 -5.54 5.26
C SER A 45 21.03 -4.95 5.98
N LEU A 46 20.83 -3.91 6.81
CA LEU A 46 21.88 -3.20 7.54
C LEU A 46 22.10 -3.79 8.94
N LEU A 47 21.12 -4.51 9.49
CA LEU A 47 21.24 -5.14 10.80
C LEU A 47 22.29 -6.26 10.78
N PRO A 48 23.08 -6.43 11.86
CA PRO A 48 24.03 -7.53 11.97
C PRO A 48 23.32 -8.88 11.97
N LYS A 49 23.99 -9.91 11.44
CA LYS A 49 23.45 -11.28 11.41
C LYS A 49 23.21 -11.76 12.85
N SER A 50 21.95 -12.06 13.17
CA SER A 50 21.51 -12.54 14.47
C SER A 50 20.19 -13.32 14.30
N GLY A 51 19.86 -14.20 15.25
CA GLY A 51 18.58 -14.92 15.22
C GLY A 51 17.35 -14.00 15.19
N PHE A 52 17.44 -12.82 15.83
CA PHE A 52 16.39 -11.81 15.79
C PHE A 52 16.21 -11.18 14.41
N ARG A 53 17.31 -10.86 13.72
CA ARG A 53 17.27 -10.37 12.35
C ARG A 53 16.64 -11.41 11.42
N ASP A 54 17.06 -12.65 11.53
CA ASP A 54 16.57 -13.71 10.65
C ASP A 54 15.08 -13.98 10.90
N ALA A 55 14.63 -13.98 12.16
CA ALA A 55 13.21 -14.02 12.51
C ALA A 55 12.42 -12.84 11.92
N ALA A 56 12.95 -11.61 12.01
CA ALA A 56 12.30 -10.43 11.44
C ALA A 56 12.18 -10.51 9.91
N VAL A 57 13.22 -11.01 9.22
CA VAL A 57 13.18 -11.21 7.77
C VAL A 57 12.13 -12.27 7.39
N ILE A 58 12.06 -13.39 8.11
CA ILE A 58 11.05 -14.43 7.88
C ILE A 58 9.64 -13.85 8.07
N LEU A 59 9.41 -13.11 9.15
CA LEU A 59 8.11 -12.49 9.42
C LEU A 59 7.72 -11.49 8.33
N MET A 60 8.68 -10.70 7.83
CA MET A 60 8.45 -9.77 6.71
C MET A 60 8.13 -10.50 5.40
N LEU A 61 8.75 -11.65 5.12
CA LEU A 61 8.43 -12.45 3.94
C LEU A 61 7.01 -13.02 4.02
N ILE A 62 6.61 -13.53 5.19
CA ILE A 62 5.23 -14.00 5.44
C ILE A 62 4.24 -12.85 5.25
N HIS A 63 4.52 -11.68 5.85
CA HIS A 63 3.72 -10.48 5.67
C HIS A 63 3.56 -10.13 4.19
N GLN A 64 4.67 -10.05 3.44
CA GLN A 64 4.66 -9.67 2.03
C GLN A 64 3.86 -10.66 1.17
N PHE A 65 3.94 -11.96 1.47
CA PHE A 65 3.17 -12.99 0.77
C PHE A 65 1.67 -12.80 0.96
N ILE A 66 1.23 -12.57 2.20
CA ILE A 66 -0.18 -12.34 2.53
C ILE A 66 -0.68 -11.03 1.90
N THR A 67 0.09 -9.94 2.05
CA THR A 67 -0.26 -8.64 1.47
C THR A 67 -0.38 -8.71 -0.05
N PHE A 68 0.51 -9.43 -0.73
CA PHE A 68 0.43 -9.63 -2.17
C PHE A 68 -0.86 -10.35 -2.57
N GLY A 69 -1.22 -11.42 -1.86
CA GLY A 69 -2.48 -12.13 -2.09
C GLY A 69 -3.71 -11.22 -1.95
N PHE A 70 -3.76 -10.42 -0.89
CA PHE A 70 -4.84 -9.46 -0.67
C PHE A 70 -4.87 -8.36 -1.73
N ALA A 71 -3.73 -7.82 -2.13
CA ALA A 71 -3.63 -6.76 -3.12
C ALA A 71 -3.99 -7.23 -4.55
N CYS A 72 -3.65 -8.47 -4.90
CA CYS A 72 -3.97 -9.02 -6.22
C CYS A 72 -5.43 -9.45 -6.34
N THR A 73 -6.11 -9.74 -5.23
CA THR A 73 -7.52 -10.15 -5.22
C THR A 73 -8.45 -9.18 -5.97
N PRO A 74 -8.48 -7.86 -5.67
CA PRO A 74 -9.30 -6.92 -6.43
C PRO A 74 -8.87 -6.79 -7.90
N LEU A 75 -7.57 -6.91 -8.21
CA LEU A 75 -7.09 -6.91 -9.59
C LEU A 75 -7.61 -8.11 -10.38
N TYR A 76 -7.59 -9.30 -9.77
CA TYR A 76 -8.17 -10.50 -10.38
C TYR A 76 -9.67 -10.34 -10.59
N PHE A 77 -10.40 -9.75 -9.64
CA PHE A 77 -11.83 -9.53 -9.82
C PHE A 77 -12.14 -8.58 -10.97
N VAL A 78 -11.41 -7.46 -11.08
CA VAL A 78 -11.57 -6.52 -12.20
C VAL A 78 -11.21 -7.20 -13.52
N TRP A 79 -10.09 -7.94 -13.57
CA TRP A 79 -9.64 -8.63 -14.77
C TRP A 79 -10.58 -9.76 -15.21
N GLU A 80 -11.02 -10.62 -14.28
CA GLU A 80 -12.01 -11.68 -14.53
C GLU A 80 -13.33 -11.08 -15.06
N LYS A 81 -13.70 -9.87 -14.59
CA LYS A 81 -14.86 -9.13 -15.10
C LYS A 81 -14.63 -8.58 -16.51
N VAL A 82 -13.44 -8.06 -16.82
CA VAL A 82 -13.11 -7.58 -18.18
C VAL A 82 -13.12 -8.72 -19.21
N ILE A 83 -12.66 -9.92 -18.82
CA ILE A 83 -12.66 -11.11 -19.69
C ILE A 83 -14.06 -11.79 -19.76
N GLY A 84 -15.00 -11.40 -18.89
CA GLY A 84 -16.33 -12.04 -18.83
C GLY A 84 -16.31 -13.45 -18.24
N MET A 85 -15.24 -13.83 -17.55
CA MET A 85 -15.02 -15.17 -17.00
C MET A 85 -15.41 -15.26 -15.51
N HIS A 86 -16.27 -14.34 -15.06
CA HIS A 86 -16.64 -14.18 -13.66
C HIS A 86 -17.50 -15.35 -13.13
N ASP A 87 -18.32 -15.97 -13.99
CA ASP A 87 -19.27 -17.02 -13.63
C ASP A 87 -18.72 -18.46 -13.79
N THR A 88 -17.48 -18.62 -14.21
CA THR A 88 -16.93 -19.94 -14.53
C THR A 88 -16.51 -20.69 -13.25
N LYS A 89 -17.09 -21.88 -13.01
CA LYS A 89 -16.83 -22.70 -11.81
C LYS A 89 -15.45 -23.38 -11.81
N SER A 90 -14.77 -23.47 -12.94
CA SER A 90 -13.50 -24.19 -13.07
C SER A 90 -12.31 -23.40 -12.52
N ILE A 91 -11.69 -23.92 -11.46
CA ILE A 91 -10.52 -23.32 -10.81
C ILE A 91 -9.31 -23.24 -11.77
N CYS A 92 -9.10 -24.25 -12.61
CA CYS A 92 -7.97 -24.28 -13.56
C CYS A 92 -8.06 -23.15 -14.60
N LEU A 93 -9.25 -22.92 -15.19
CA LEU A 93 -9.46 -21.85 -16.16
C LEU A 93 -9.25 -20.47 -15.52
N ARG A 94 -9.72 -20.28 -14.28
CA ARG A 94 -9.49 -19.06 -13.50
C ARG A 94 -8.01 -18.84 -13.18
N ALA A 95 -7.26 -19.89 -12.85
CA ALA A 95 -5.82 -19.80 -12.65
C ALA A 95 -5.10 -19.34 -13.92
N LEU A 96 -5.44 -19.93 -15.08
CA LEU A 96 -4.88 -19.51 -16.38
C LEU A 96 -5.22 -18.06 -16.71
N ALA A 97 -6.46 -17.62 -16.51
CA ALA A 97 -6.84 -16.24 -16.80
C ALA A 97 -6.20 -15.21 -15.87
N ARG A 98 -5.66 -15.61 -14.70
CA ARG A 98 -4.92 -14.72 -13.80
C ARG A 98 -3.45 -14.58 -14.19
N LEU A 99 -2.88 -15.52 -14.96
CA LEU A 99 -1.48 -15.45 -15.40
C LEU A 99 -1.13 -14.14 -16.13
N PRO A 100 -1.95 -13.60 -17.04
CA PRO A 100 -1.69 -12.30 -17.66
C PRO A 100 -1.60 -11.11 -16.70
N VAL A 101 -2.16 -11.22 -15.48
CA VAL A 101 -2.04 -10.19 -14.44
C VAL A 101 -0.77 -10.39 -13.62
N VAL A 102 -0.47 -11.63 -13.23
CA VAL A 102 0.68 -11.94 -12.36
C VAL A 102 2.00 -11.87 -13.09
N VAL A 103 2.06 -12.36 -14.34
CA VAL A 103 3.31 -12.47 -15.11
C VAL A 103 3.95 -11.09 -15.32
N PRO A 104 3.24 -10.03 -15.73
CA PRO A 104 3.82 -8.69 -15.84
C PRO A 104 4.32 -8.15 -14.49
N ILE A 105 3.57 -8.36 -13.40
CA ILE A 105 3.97 -7.91 -12.06
C ILE A 105 5.28 -8.60 -11.64
N TRP A 106 5.33 -9.93 -11.82
CA TRP A 106 6.51 -10.73 -11.51
C TRP A 106 7.71 -10.34 -12.38
N PHE A 107 7.50 -10.16 -13.69
CA PHE A 107 8.52 -9.72 -14.63
C PHE A 107 9.09 -8.34 -14.27
N LEU A 108 8.21 -7.38 -13.98
CA LEU A 108 8.61 -6.03 -13.57
C LEU A 108 9.39 -6.05 -12.25
N ALA A 109 9.01 -6.93 -11.31
CA ALA A 109 9.72 -7.10 -10.04
C ALA A 109 11.15 -7.65 -10.23
N ILE A 110 11.38 -8.49 -11.25
CA ILE A 110 12.73 -8.99 -11.59
C ILE A 110 13.58 -7.89 -12.22
N ILE A 111 13.01 -7.13 -13.17
CA ILE A 111 13.76 -6.11 -13.93
C ILE A 111 14.08 -4.88 -13.08
N PHE A 112 13.17 -4.47 -12.21
CA PHE A 112 13.32 -3.27 -11.38
C PHE A 112 13.30 -3.61 -9.89
N PRO A 113 14.40 -4.13 -9.32
CA PRO A 113 14.48 -4.48 -7.90
C PRO A 113 14.69 -3.25 -6.99
N PHE A 114 14.09 -2.09 -7.33
CA PHE A 114 14.34 -0.80 -6.66
C PHE A 114 13.25 -0.47 -5.64
N PHE A 115 13.41 -0.89 -4.39
CA PHE A 115 12.39 -0.64 -3.35
C PHE A 115 12.13 0.85 -3.10
N GLY A 116 13.20 1.66 -2.94
CA GLY A 116 13.08 3.09 -2.64
C GLY A 116 12.39 3.89 -3.76
N PRO A 117 12.94 3.92 -4.99
CA PRO A 117 12.34 4.63 -6.12
C PRO A 117 10.90 4.21 -6.43
N ILE A 118 10.56 2.92 -6.33
CA ILE A 118 9.18 2.45 -6.54
C ILE A 118 8.25 3.05 -5.48
N ASN A 119 8.62 2.97 -4.20
CA ASN A 119 7.80 3.51 -3.12
C ASN A 119 7.60 5.03 -3.26
N SER A 120 8.66 5.76 -3.61
CA SER A 120 8.60 7.20 -3.85
C SER A 120 7.75 7.56 -5.07
N ALA A 121 7.87 6.84 -6.19
CA ALA A 121 7.09 7.11 -7.40
C ALA A 121 5.60 6.83 -7.20
N VAL A 122 5.26 5.70 -6.57
CA VAL A 122 3.87 5.36 -6.21
C VAL A 122 3.29 6.39 -5.25
N GLY A 123 4.06 6.81 -4.24
CA GLY A 123 3.66 7.89 -3.33
C GLY A 123 3.42 9.22 -4.04
N ALA A 124 4.38 9.66 -4.85
CA ALA A 124 4.33 10.93 -5.54
C ALA A 124 3.18 11.00 -6.57
N LEU A 125 2.91 9.92 -7.30
CA LEU A 125 1.91 9.91 -8.37
C LEU A 125 0.56 9.39 -7.91
N LEU A 126 0.47 8.14 -7.42
CA LEU A 126 -0.83 7.55 -7.10
C LEU A 126 -1.41 8.13 -5.81
N VAL A 127 -0.61 8.20 -4.75
CA VAL A 127 -1.10 8.67 -3.45
C VAL A 127 -1.44 10.15 -3.50
N SER A 128 -0.60 10.99 -4.13
CA SER A 128 -0.91 12.43 -4.27
C SER A 128 -2.25 12.69 -4.95
N PHE A 129 -2.53 11.97 -6.05
CA PHE A 129 -3.79 12.15 -6.77
C PHE A 129 -4.99 11.64 -5.99
N THR A 130 -4.88 10.46 -5.38
CA THR A 130 -6.02 9.80 -4.70
C THR A 130 -6.33 10.38 -3.32
N VAL A 131 -5.32 10.84 -2.58
CA VAL A 131 -5.48 11.36 -1.21
C VAL A 131 -5.67 12.87 -1.17
N TYR A 132 -5.01 13.62 -2.06
CA TYR A 132 -5.06 15.08 -2.00
C TYR A 132 -5.84 15.69 -3.18
N ILE A 133 -5.40 15.45 -4.42
CA ILE A 133 -5.91 16.19 -5.59
C ILE A 133 -7.38 15.87 -5.84
N ILE A 134 -7.75 14.60 -6.02
CA ILE A 134 -9.12 14.21 -6.34
C ILE A 134 -10.11 14.59 -5.23
N PRO A 135 -9.85 14.29 -3.93
CA PRO A 135 -10.77 14.68 -2.87
C PRO A 135 -10.91 16.20 -2.72
N ALA A 136 -9.82 16.97 -2.84
CA ALA A 136 -9.88 18.42 -2.77
C ALA A 136 -10.66 19.02 -3.95
N LEU A 137 -10.42 18.53 -5.17
CA LEU A 137 -11.19 18.95 -6.35
C LEU A 137 -12.66 18.60 -6.20
N ALA A 138 -12.99 17.38 -5.76
CA ALA A 138 -14.36 16.97 -5.49
C ALA A 138 -15.03 17.90 -4.48
N HIS A 139 -14.37 18.21 -3.37
CA HIS A 139 -14.88 19.15 -2.36
C HIS A 139 -15.12 20.54 -2.94
N MET A 140 -14.15 21.11 -3.68
CA MET A 140 -14.29 22.42 -4.30
C MET A 140 -15.44 22.46 -5.33
N LEU A 141 -15.63 21.39 -6.10
CA LEU A 141 -16.71 21.28 -7.07
C LEU A 141 -18.07 21.15 -6.39
N THR A 142 -18.17 20.33 -5.34
CA THR A 142 -19.42 20.12 -4.57
C THR A 142 -19.87 21.40 -3.86
N TYR A 143 -18.95 22.17 -3.28
CA TYR A 143 -19.26 23.40 -2.52
C TYR A 143 -19.07 24.70 -3.31
N ARG A 144 -19.01 24.63 -4.65
CA ARG A 144 -18.78 25.79 -5.52
C ARG A 144 -19.87 26.86 -5.37
N THR A 145 -21.12 26.45 -5.28
CA THR A 145 -22.28 27.35 -5.26
C THR A 145 -22.63 27.80 -3.84
N ALA A 146 -23.10 29.04 -3.67
CA ALA A 146 -23.50 29.57 -2.35
C ALA A 146 -24.62 28.73 -1.69
N SER A 147 -25.59 28.26 -2.48
CA SER A 147 -26.66 27.39 -2.00
C SER A 147 -26.16 26.03 -1.48
N ALA A 148 -25.10 25.47 -2.07
CA ALA A 148 -24.53 24.18 -1.65
C ALA A 148 -23.76 24.29 -0.31
N ARG A 149 -23.35 25.51 0.07
CA ARG A 149 -22.61 25.78 1.31
C ARG A 149 -23.50 26.00 2.54
N GLN A 150 -24.82 26.16 2.38
CA GLN A 150 -25.73 26.42 3.49
C GLN A 150 -26.36 25.14 4.08
N VAL A 151 -26.18 23.98 3.44
CA VAL A 151 -26.80 22.70 3.83
C VAL A 151 -25.83 21.79 4.61
N SER A 152 -24.60 22.25 4.91
CA SER A 152 -23.56 21.49 5.60
C SER A 152 -23.66 21.54 7.12
#